data_AF-X1FD34-F1
#
_entry.id   AF-X1FD34-F1
#
_cell.length_a   1.000
_cell.length_b   1.000
_cell.length_c   1.000
_cell.angle_alpha   90.00
_cell.angle_beta   90.00
_cell.angle_gamma   90.00
#
_symmetry.space_group_name_H-M   'P 1'
#
loop_
_entity.id
_entity.type
_entity.pdbx_description
1 polymer ?
#
loop_
_entity_poly.entity_id
_entity_poly.type
_entity_poly.pdbx_seq_one_letter_code
_entity_poly.pdbx_strand_id
1 'polypeptide(L)'
;IEERDGNRVCLNCGMIAERTYVGNERRAYTVEEIQNRRRTEPRWRDFGPRTMLPTTKIDSKGKSIGPKEQALFSRLSKIQNSLISSIERNFWEAKPKLKMLTSKLNIPEYISETAWKIYSIVAKKKLTMGRSINGFIAGSLYAAIRVHDFPRLLDEVCEASLTPRRTVHRSLSMIIREILPELGLRYQPITAEKLVFRFGNELDLPMKVQKVALEMLRVASKNGLARTGKDPKGLAAACIYIAAKDGAIRKTQSLVADIAKITEVTLRSRAKQIKDKLI
;
A
#
# COMPACT_ATOMS: atom_id res chain seq x y z
N ILE A 1 2.75 43.06 24.34
CA ILE A 1 2.51 43.05 22.88
C ILE A 1 1.47 41.97 22.65
N GLU A 2 0.32 42.32 22.07
CA GLU A 2 -0.79 41.41 21.76
C GLU A 2 -0.95 41.24 20.24
N GLU A 3 -1.46 40.08 19.81
CA GLU A 3 -1.84 39.86 18.42
C GLU A 3 -3.29 40.31 18.19
N ARG A 4 -3.49 41.31 17.34
CA ARG A 4 -4.81 41.77 16.89
C ARG A 4 -4.81 41.97 15.38
N ASP A 5 -5.81 41.43 14.71
CA ASP A 5 -6.01 41.55 13.25
C ASP A 5 -4.77 41.21 12.41
N GLY A 6 -3.99 40.22 12.84
CA GLY A 6 -2.76 39.81 12.15
C GLY A 6 -1.59 40.78 12.35
N ASN A 7 -1.61 41.63 13.39
CA ASN A 7 -0.50 42.52 13.75
C ASN A 7 -0.09 42.30 15.21
N ARG A 8 1.21 42.41 15.50
CA ARG A 8 1.74 42.44 16.87
C ARG A 8 1.77 43.88 17.36
N VAL A 9 0.85 44.21 18.27
CA VAL A 9 0.61 45.58 18.73
C VAL A 9 1.07 45.75 20.18
N CYS A 10 1.75 46.85 20.48
CA CYS A 10 2.07 47.21 21.86
C CYS A 10 0.79 47.66 22.59
N LEU A 11 0.47 46.99 23.71
CA LEU A 11 -0.73 47.27 24.51
C LEU A 11 -0.75 48.67 25.14
N ASN A 12 0.43 49.25 25.40
CA ASN A 12 0.54 50.51 26.14
C ASN A 12 0.45 51.74 25.23
N CYS A 13 0.97 51.67 24.00
CA CYS A 13 1.04 52.82 23.08
C CYS A 13 0.38 52.58 21.71
N GLY A 14 -0.15 51.39 21.43
CA GLY A 14 -0.79 51.06 20.15
C GLY A 14 0.16 50.91 18.96
N MET A 15 1.48 51.03 19.17
CA MET A 15 2.47 50.91 18.10
C MET A 15 2.52 49.47 17.56
N ILE A 16 2.43 49.34 16.23
CA ILE A 16 2.54 48.06 15.53
C ILE A 16 4.03 47.76 15.34
N ALA A 17 4.52 46.72 16.03
CA ALA A 17 5.92 46.32 15.93
C ALA A 17 6.18 45.48 14.67
N GLU A 18 5.23 44.61 14.32
CA GLU A 18 5.37 43.68 13.19
C GLU A 18 3.98 43.28 12.68
N ARG A 19 3.87 43.03 11.37
CA ARG A 19 2.69 42.38 10.78
C ARG A 19 2.90 40.87 10.79
N THR A 20 2.00 40.13 11.42
CA THR A 20 2.01 38.67 11.42
C THR A 20 1.50 38.17 10.07
N TYR A 21 2.41 37.78 9.18
CA TYR A 21 2.01 37.10 7.95
C TYR A 21 1.49 35.70 8.29
N VAL A 22 0.24 35.42 7.95
CA VAL A 22 -0.28 34.04 8.05
C VAL A 22 0.36 33.24 6.92
N GLY A 23 1.33 32.38 7.26
CA GLY A 23 2.10 31.60 6.28
C GLY A 23 1.28 30.57 5.50
N ASN A 24 0.07 30.25 5.96
CA ASN A 24 -0.87 29.37 5.27
C ASN A 24 -2.20 30.09 5.06
N GLU A 25 -2.81 29.92 3.89
CA GLU A 25 -4.17 30.38 3.66
C GLU A 25 -5.13 29.78 4.71
N ARG A 26 -6.18 30.55 5.09
CA ARG A 26 -7.27 30.04 5.95
C ARG A 26 -7.72 28.69 5.43
N ARG A 27 -7.81 27.64 6.26
CA ARG A 27 -8.36 26.34 5.82
C ARG A 27 -9.75 26.55 5.21
N ALA A 28 -9.99 25.99 4.02
CA ALA A 28 -11.33 25.89 3.46
C ALA A 28 -12.02 24.71 4.13
N TYR A 29 -13.12 24.96 4.83
CA TYR A 29 -13.84 23.93 5.59
C TYR A 29 -15.03 23.38 4.81
N THR A 30 -15.54 24.14 3.85
CA THR A 30 -16.67 23.75 3.01
C THR A 30 -16.23 23.28 1.62
N VAL A 31 -17.00 22.37 1.02
CA VAL A 31 -16.73 21.84 -0.33
C VAL A 31 -16.77 22.95 -1.38
N GLU A 32 -17.65 23.93 -1.20
CA GLU A 32 -17.81 25.09 -2.09
C GLU A 32 -16.62 26.04 -2.01
N GLU A 33 -16.12 26.35 -0.80
CA GLU A 33 -14.89 27.13 -0.64
C GLU A 33 -13.68 26.43 -1.27
N ILE A 34 -13.57 25.10 -1.11
CA ILE A 34 -12.52 24.29 -1.74
C ILE A 34 -12.62 24.37 -3.27
N GLN A 35 -13.83 24.28 -3.83
CA GLN A 35 -14.04 24.37 -5.29
C GLN A 35 -13.75 25.76 -5.84
N ASN A 36 -14.13 26.83 -5.12
CA ASN A 36 -13.90 28.21 -5.54
C ASN A 36 -12.42 28.62 -5.46
N ARG A 37 -11.68 28.10 -4.46
CA ARG A 37 -10.23 28.38 -4.30
C ARG A 37 -9.32 27.56 -5.21
N ARG A 38 -9.79 26.41 -5.71
CA ARG A 38 -9.02 25.48 -6.56
C ARG A 38 -8.51 26.02 -7.92
N ARG A 39 -8.66 27.32 -8.22
CA ARG A 39 -8.42 27.86 -9.57
C ARG A 39 -7.06 28.53 -9.78
N THR A 40 -6.26 28.77 -8.75
CA THR A 40 -4.95 29.45 -8.89
C THR A 40 -3.74 28.62 -8.48
N GLU A 41 -3.93 27.50 -7.79
CA GLU A 41 -2.81 26.67 -7.37
C GLU A 41 -2.34 25.75 -8.51
N PRO A 42 -1.02 25.68 -8.79
CA PRO A 42 -0.49 24.70 -9.72
C PRO A 42 -0.85 23.29 -9.24
N ARG A 43 -1.55 22.53 -10.10
CA ARG A 43 -1.85 21.12 -9.83
C ARG A 43 -0.59 20.28 -9.95
N TRP A 44 0.17 20.20 -8.85
CA TRP A 44 1.27 19.25 -8.73
C TRP A 44 0.69 17.84 -8.88
N ARG A 45 1.21 17.06 -9.83
CA ARG A 45 0.87 15.65 -9.93
C ARG A 45 1.75 14.88 -8.95
N ASP A 46 1.22 13.78 -8.42
CA ASP A 46 2.01 12.79 -7.65
C ASP A 46 3.18 12.19 -8.45
N PHE A 47 3.17 12.38 -9.78
CA PHE A 47 4.19 11.89 -10.68
C PHE A 47 4.55 12.96 -11.74
N GLY A 48 5.78 13.46 -11.66
CA GLY A 48 6.38 14.36 -12.62
C GLY A 48 6.00 15.84 -12.44
N PRO A 49 6.95 16.78 -12.65
CA PRO A 49 6.73 18.22 -12.44
C PRO A 49 5.94 18.90 -13.56
N ARG A 50 5.38 18.14 -14.51
CA ARG A 50 4.80 18.70 -15.74
C ARG A 50 3.28 18.73 -15.69
N THR A 51 2.71 19.90 -15.96
CA THR A 51 1.28 20.03 -16.29
C THR A 51 1.02 19.41 -17.66
N MET A 52 -0.10 18.70 -17.84
CA MET A 52 -0.47 18.10 -19.13
C MET A 52 -1.61 18.89 -19.75
N LEU A 53 -1.48 19.24 -21.03
CA LEU A 53 -2.55 19.84 -21.80
C LEU A 53 -3.70 18.82 -21.92
N PRO A 54 -4.89 19.11 -21.38
CA PRO A 54 -6.03 18.22 -21.52
C PRO A 54 -6.51 18.21 -22.98
N THR A 55 -7.11 17.11 -23.41
CA THR A 55 -7.77 16.99 -24.73
C THR A 55 -9.19 17.57 -24.74
N THR A 56 -9.56 18.34 -23.70
CA THR A 56 -10.89 18.93 -23.54
C THR A 56 -11.09 20.11 -24.50
N LYS A 57 -12.30 20.21 -25.06
CA LYS A 57 -12.69 21.31 -25.97
C LYS A 57 -13.23 22.54 -25.25
N ILE A 58 -13.06 22.59 -23.93
CA ILE A 58 -13.68 23.57 -23.04
C ILE A 58 -12.56 24.28 -22.28
N ASP A 59 -12.65 25.61 -22.22
CA ASP A 59 -11.76 26.45 -21.42
C ASP A 59 -12.09 26.34 -19.91
N SER A 60 -11.18 26.79 -19.06
CA SER A 60 -11.31 26.90 -17.60
C SER A 60 -12.61 27.59 -17.12
N LYS A 61 -13.19 28.46 -17.95
CA LYS A 61 -14.46 29.15 -17.69
C LYS A 61 -15.70 28.42 -18.23
N GLY A 62 -15.54 27.22 -18.79
CA GLY A 62 -16.66 26.45 -19.35
C GLY A 62 -17.03 26.81 -20.80
N LYS A 63 -16.30 27.73 -21.44
CA LYS A 63 -16.56 28.15 -22.83
C LYS A 63 -15.96 27.15 -23.83
N SER A 64 -16.69 26.83 -24.90
CA SER A 64 -16.16 26.02 -26.00
C SER A 64 -15.05 26.75 -26.76
N ILE A 65 -13.94 26.06 -26.99
CA ILE A 65 -12.76 26.56 -27.71
C ILE A 65 -13.06 26.58 -29.22
N GLY A 66 -12.61 27.61 -29.95
CA GLY A 66 -12.84 27.70 -31.39
C GLY A 66 -12.10 26.61 -32.19
N PRO A 67 -12.53 26.26 -33.42
CA PRO A 67 -11.92 25.16 -34.19
C PRO A 67 -10.41 25.38 -34.49
N LYS A 68 -9.99 26.62 -34.74
CA LYS A 68 -8.58 26.98 -34.95
C LYS A 68 -7.73 26.72 -33.70
N GLU A 69 -8.24 27.13 -32.55
CA GLU A 69 -7.58 26.92 -31.25
C GLU A 69 -7.56 25.44 -30.86
N GLN A 70 -8.64 24.70 -31.12
CA GLN A 70 -8.66 23.24 -30.92
C GLN A 70 -7.57 22.53 -31.74
N ALA A 71 -7.36 22.94 -32.99
CA ALA A 71 -6.29 22.40 -33.82
C ALA A 71 -4.89 22.77 -33.27
N LEU A 72 -4.70 24.01 -32.80
CA LEU A 72 -3.48 24.45 -32.13
C LEU A 72 -3.20 23.59 -30.89
N PHE A 73 -4.16 23.46 -29.97
CA PHE A 73 -4.00 22.66 -28.74
C PHE A 73 -3.77 21.19 -29.03
N SER A 74 -4.41 20.64 -30.07
CA SER A 74 -4.15 19.27 -30.50
C SER A 74 -2.71 19.08 -30.98
N ARG A 75 -2.17 20.05 -31.75
CA ARG A 75 -0.76 20.05 -32.19
C ARG A 75 0.20 20.20 -31.01
N LEU A 76 -0.09 21.12 -30.10
CA LEU A 76 0.72 21.33 -28.88
C LEU A 76 0.70 20.10 -27.97
N SER A 77 -0.45 19.46 -27.78
CA SER A 77 -0.58 18.21 -27.02
C SER A 77 0.25 17.08 -27.65
N LYS A 78 0.25 16.98 -28.99
CA LYS A 78 1.11 16.02 -29.72
C LYS A 78 2.60 16.29 -29.48
N ILE A 79 3.05 17.54 -29.56
CA ILE A 79 4.44 17.94 -29.28
C ILE A 79 4.78 17.69 -27.81
N GLN A 80 3.87 18.00 -26.89
CA GLN A 80 4.07 17.75 -25.47
C GLN A 80 4.27 16.26 -25.20
N ASN A 81 3.44 15.41 -25.82
CA ASN A 81 3.51 13.96 -25.67
C ASN A 81 4.80 13.37 -26.27
N SER A 82 5.33 13.95 -27.36
CA SER A 82 6.62 13.49 -27.91
C SER A 82 7.82 13.82 -27.02
N LEU A 83 7.71 14.81 -26.14
CA LEU A 83 8.77 15.20 -25.21
C LEU A 83 8.79 14.35 -23.92
N ILE A 84 7.83 13.42 -23.73
CA ILE A 84 7.75 12.62 -22.50
C ILE A 84 8.86 11.58 -22.48
N SER A 85 9.64 11.60 -21.41
CA SER A 85 10.70 10.61 -21.19
C SER A 85 10.13 9.20 -21.02
N SER A 86 10.96 8.19 -21.30
CA SER A 86 10.55 6.78 -21.10
C SER A 86 10.19 6.46 -19.64
N ILE A 87 10.87 7.10 -18.69
CA ILE A 87 10.62 6.93 -17.25
C ILE A 87 9.29 7.57 -16.83
N GLU A 88 8.95 8.75 -17.35
CA GLU A 88 7.66 9.39 -17.07
C GLU A 88 6.51 8.56 -17.62
N ARG A 89 6.62 8.05 -18.86
CA ARG A 89 5.63 7.12 -19.44
C ARG A 89 5.43 5.90 -18.56
N ASN A 90 6.52 5.34 -18.01
CA ASN A 90 6.44 4.23 -17.07
C ASN A 90 5.68 4.61 -15.78
N PHE A 91 5.95 5.79 -15.21
CA PHE A 91 5.22 6.26 -14.03
C PHE A 91 3.73 6.48 -14.29
N TRP A 92 3.38 6.94 -15.49
CA TRP A 92 1.99 7.15 -15.90
C TRP A 92 1.22 5.84 -15.97
N GLU A 93 1.87 4.77 -16.42
CA GLU A 93 1.28 3.45 -16.44
C GLU A 93 1.20 2.83 -15.03
N ALA A 94 2.24 3.02 -14.22
CA ALA A 94 2.39 2.33 -12.96
C ALA A 94 1.59 2.92 -11.80
N LYS A 95 1.52 4.25 -11.65
CA LYS A 95 0.83 4.88 -10.51
C LYS A 95 -0.66 4.52 -10.43
N PRO A 96 -1.45 4.59 -11.53
CA PRO A 96 -2.86 4.20 -11.48
C PRO A 96 -3.06 2.73 -11.15
N LYS A 97 -2.20 1.85 -11.71
CA LYS A 97 -2.23 0.41 -11.43
C LYS A 97 -1.90 0.11 -9.96
N LEU A 98 -0.90 0.80 -9.38
CA LEU A 98 -0.58 0.69 -7.97
C LEU A 98 -1.77 1.15 -7.10
N LYS A 99 -2.39 2.29 -7.43
CA LYS A 99 -3.55 2.81 -6.70
C LYS A 99 -4.76 1.88 -6.78
N MET A 100 -5.00 1.28 -7.94
CA MET A 100 -6.05 0.27 -8.13
C MET A 100 -5.77 -0.96 -7.25
N LEU A 101 -4.52 -1.43 -7.23
CA LEU A 101 -4.12 -2.59 -6.44
C LEU A 101 -4.22 -2.34 -4.93
N THR A 102 -3.81 -1.16 -4.46
CA THR A 102 -3.93 -0.78 -3.04
C THR A 102 -5.37 -0.64 -2.61
N SER A 103 -6.23 -0.05 -3.47
CA SER A 103 -7.67 0.04 -3.22
C SER A 103 -8.33 -1.34 -3.17
N LYS A 104 -7.96 -2.27 -4.07
CA LYS A 104 -8.51 -3.63 -4.10
C LYS A 104 -8.17 -4.45 -2.84
N LEU A 105 -7.01 -4.17 -2.23
CA LEU A 105 -6.52 -4.88 -1.04
C LEU A 105 -6.82 -4.16 0.28
N ASN A 106 -7.50 -3.00 0.22
CA ASN A 106 -7.74 -2.08 1.35
C ASN A 106 -6.45 -1.77 2.13
N ILE A 107 -5.39 -1.41 1.40
CA ILE A 107 -4.09 -1.09 1.97
C ILE A 107 -4.06 0.41 2.35
N PRO A 108 -3.59 0.76 3.57
CA PRO A 108 -3.43 2.14 4.00
C PRO A 108 -2.51 2.98 3.09
N GLU A 109 -2.76 4.29 3.06
CA GLU A 109 -2.06 5.23 2.17
C GLU A 109 -0.54 5.29 2.43
N TYR A 110 -0.10 5.26 3.70
CA TYR A 110 1.33 5.27 4.05
C TYR A 110 2.12 4.08 3.47
N ILE A 111 1.48 2.90 3.35
CA ILE A 111 2.09 1.73 2.69
C ILE A 111 2.13 1.95 1.18
N SER A 112 1.08 2.54 0.60
CA SER A 112 1.03 2.87 -0.83
C SER A 112 2.10 3.89 -1.25
N GLU A 113 2.38 4.88 -0.40
CA GLU A 113 3.44 5.87 -0.60
C GLU A 113 4.82 5.22 -0.56
N THR A 114 5.04 4.33 0.42
CA THR A 114 6.27 3.55 0.53
C THR A 114 6.47 2.65 -0.69
N ALA A 115 5.41 1.98 -1.15
CA ALA A 115 5.43 1.17 -2.36
C ALA A 115 5.78 2.02 -3.59
N TRP A 116 5.23 3.24 -3.70
CA TRP A 116 5.55 4.17 -4.77
C TRP A 116 7.00 4.65 -4.71
N LYS A 117 7.53 4.93 -3.51
CA LYS A 117 8.93 5.31 -3.31
C LYS A 117 9.86 4.19 -3.76
N ILE A 118 9.60 2.95 -3.36
CA ILE A 118 10.35 1.77 -3.82
C ILE A 118 10.29 1.66 -5.35
N TYR A 119 9.09 1.71 -5.94
CA TYR A 119 8.91 1.61 -7.39
C TYR A 119 9.63 2.73 -8.16
N SER A 120 9.63 3.96 -7.62
CA SER A 120 10.30 5.10 -8.25
C SER A 120 11.80 4.87 -8.43
N ILE A 121 12.43 4.20 -7.47
CA ILE A 121 13.86 3.86 -7.53
C ILE A 121 14.10 2.67 -8.48
N VAL A 122 13.20 1.68 -8.49
CA VAL A 122 13.23 0.58 -9.49
C VAL A 122 13.29 1.14 -10.91
N ALA A 123 12.41 2.09 -11.22
CA ALA A 123 12.32 2.70 -12.54
C ALA A 123 13.55 3.56 -12.87
N LYS A 124 14.04 4.35 -11.90
CA LYS A 124 15.28 5.15 -12.05
C LYS A 124 16.50 4.28 -12.36
N LYS A 125 16.58 3.09 -11.76
CA LYS A 125 17.61 2.07 -12.03
C LYS A 125 17.39 1.26 -13.30
N LYS A 126 16.32 1.51 -14.06
CA LYS A 126 15.96 0.78 -15.29
C LYS A 126 15.77 -0.74 -15.09
N LEU A 127 15.46 -1.19 -13.87
CA LEU A 127 15.23 -2.61 -13.57
C LEU A 127 13.96 -3.16 -14.24
N THR A 128 13.05 -2.28 -14.61
CA THR A 128 11.80 -2.59 -15.31
C THR A 128 11.99 -2.89 -16.80
N MET A 129 13.14 -2.55 -17.41
CA MET A 129 13.36 -2.70 -18.84
C MET A 129 13.42 -4.19 -19.24
N GLY A 130 12.61 -4.57 -20.23
CA GLY A 130 12.50 -5.97 -20.70
C GLY A 130 11.76 -6.92 -19.75
N ARG A 131 11.05 -6.39 -18.75
CA ARG A 131 10.34 -7.17 -17.72
C ARG A 131 8.92 -6.62 -17.51
N SER A 132 8.07 -7.43 -16.87
CA SER A 132 6.69 -7.02 -16.59
C SER A 132 6.65 -5.89 -15.56
N ILE A 133 6.09 -4.74 -15.97
CA ILE A 133 5.79 -3.60 -15.10
C ILE A 133 4.86 -4.03 -13.96
N ASN A 134 3.82 -4.81 -14.27
CA ASN A 134 2.88 -5.32 -13.26
C ASN A 134 3.58 -6.16 -12.18
N GLY A 135 4.60 -6.94 -12.57
CA GLY A 135 5.43 -7.71 -11.64
C GLY A 135 6.19 -6.83 -10.65
N PHE A 136 6.77 -5.72 -11.11
CA PHE A 136 7.44 -4.76 -10.23
C PHE A 136 6.47 -3.96 -9.37
N ILE A 137 5.28 -3.61 -9.87
CA ILE A 137 4.25 -2.94 -9.06
C ILE A 137 3.81 -3.84 -7.91
N ALA A 138 3.46 -5.10 -8.20
CA ALA A 138 3.07 -6.08 -7.19
C ALA A 138 4.21 -6.37 -6.21
N GLY A 139 5.45 -6.51 -6.72
CA GLY A 139 6.65 -6.72 -5.91
C GLY A 139 6.96 -5.54 -4.98
N SER A 140 6.86 -4.30 -5.48
CA SER A 140 7.09 -3.09 -4.68
C SER A 140 6.01 -2.91 -3.62
N LEU A 141 4.75 -3.22 -3.93
CA LEU A 141 3.68 -3.21 -2.95
C LEU A 141 3.89 -4.26 -1.86
N TYR A 142 4.24 -5.48 -2.24
CA TYR A 142 4.50 -6.54 -1.26
C TYR A 142 5.73 -6.24 -0.40
N ALA A 143 6.79 -5.67 -0.99
CA ALA A 143 7.94 -5.20 -0.24
C ALA A 143 7.54 -4.14 0.80
N ALA A 144 6.72 -3.15 0.43
CA ALA A 144 6.23 -2.13 1.36
C ALA A 144 5.36 -2.70 2.47
N ILE A 145 4.46 -3.65 2.15
CA ILE A 145 3.68 -4.40 3.14
C ILE A 145 4.61 -5.08 4.16
N ARG A 146 5.73 -5.65 3.70
CA ARG A 146 6.69 -6.31 4.60
C ARG A 146 7.54 -5.36 5.42
N VAL A 147 7.85 -4.18 4.91
CA VAL A 147 8.52 -3.11 5.67
C VAL A 147 7.64 -2.61 6.81
N HIS A 148 6.34 -2.44 6.54
CA HIS A 148 5.34 -1.98 7.51
C HIS A 148 4.70 -3.09 8.35
N ASP A 149 5.21 -4.32 8.21
CA ASP A 149 4.79 -5.48 8.98
C ASP A 149 3.26 -5.75 8.95
N PHE A 150 2.65 -5.53 7.79
CA PHE A 150 1.21 -5.72 7.57
C PHE A 150 0.89 -7.16 7.15
N PRO A 151 -0.13 -7.84 7.72
CA PRO A 151 -0.32 -9.29 7.58
C PRO A 151 -0.99 -9.70 6.26
N ARG A 152 -0.40 -9.38 5.10
CA ARG A 152 -0.88 -9.82 3.78
C ARG A 152 -0.01 -10.91 3.17
N LEU A 153 -0.65 -11.83 2.46
CA LEU A 153 0.03 -12.94 1.80
C LEU A 153 0.48 -12.52 0.40
N LEU A 154 1.60 -13.09 -0.07
CA LEU A 154 2.05 -12.87 -1.45
C LEU A 154 0.99 -13.32 -2.47
N ASP A 155 0.30 -14.43 -2.19
CA ASP A 155 -0.70 -15.00 -3.09
C ASP A 155 -1.88 -14.05 -3.32
N GLU A 156 -2.32 -13.34 -2.28
CA GLU A 156 -3.38 -12.33 -2.38
C GLU A 156 -2.97 -11.16 -3.28
N VAL A 157 -1.71 -10.72 -3.18
CA VAL A 157 -1.18 -9.67 -4.05
C VAL A 157 -1.09 -10.18 -5.50
N CYS A 158 -0.70 -11.44 -5.71
CA CYS A 158 -0.67 -12.05 -7.04
C CYS A 158 -2.06 -12.16 -7.66
N GLU A 159 -3.06 -12.65 -6.90
CA GLU A 159 -4.46 -12.72 -7.30
C GLU A 159 -5.03 -11.34 -7.61
N ALA A 160 -4.75 -10.34 -6.76
CA ALA A 160 -5.26 -8.99 -6.95
C ALA A 160 -4.66 -8.30 -8.19
N SER A 161 -3.37 -8.54 -8.47
CA SER A 161 -2.61 -7.98 -9.59
C SER A 161 -2.69 -8.78 -10.89
N LEU A 162 -3.38 -9.93 -10.89
CA LEU A 162 -3.47 -10.85 -12.05
C LEU A 162 -2.10 -11.21 -12.64
N THR A 163 -1.07 -11.28 -11.78
CA THR A 163 0.31 -11.53 -12.20
C THR A 163 0.78 -12.87 -11.63
N PRO A 164 1.44 -13.71 -12.43
CA PRO A 164 1.88 -15.02 -11.96
C PRO A 164 2.89 -14.89 -10.83
N ARG A 165 2.76 -15.76 -9.82
CA ARG A 165 3.60 -15.77 -8.61
C ARG A 165 5.09 -15.78 -8.91
N ARG A 166 5.53 -16.52 -9.93
CA ARG A 166 6.94 -16.59 -10.35
C ARG A 166 7.50 -15.22 -10.76
N THR A 167 6.71 -14.43 -11.47
CA THR A 167 7.11 -13.08 -11.94
C THR A 167 7.19 -12.12 -10.76
N VAL A 168 6.17 -12.10 -9.89
CA VAL A 168 6.17 -11.25 -8.69
C VAL A 168 7.34 -11.60 -7.77
N HIS A 169 7.61 -12.90 -7.56
CA HIS A 169 8.73 -13.35 -6.75
C HIS A 169 10.09 -12.93 -7.33
N ARG A 170 10.29 -13.05 -8.65
CA ARG A 170 11.53 -12.60 -9.31
C ARG A 170 11.74 -11.10 -9.14
N SER A 171 10.70 -10.29 -9.36
CA SER A 171 10.75 -8.84 -9.16
C SER A 171 11.00 -8.48 -7.70
N LEU A 172 10.32 -9.14 -6.75
CA LEU A 172 10.51 -8.96 -5.32
C LEU A 172 11.96 -9.24 -4.90
N SER A 173 12.56 -10.34 -5.36
CA SER A 173 13.96 -10.67 -5.06
C SER A 173 14.95 -9.59 -5.50
N MET A 174 14.71 -8.96 -6.65
CA MET A 174 15.55 -7.84 -7.13
C MET A 174 15.37 -6.61 -6.24
N ILE A 175 14.12 -6.27 -5.88
CA ILE A 175 13.81 -5.14 -5.01
C ILE A 175 14.48 -5.33 -3.63
N ILE A 176 14.42 -6.53 -3.06
CA ILE A 176 15.04 -6.85 -1.76
C ILE A 176 16.55 -6.72 -1.80
N ARG A 177 17.19 -7.16 -2.89
CA ARG A 177 18.65 -7.13 -3.00
C ARG A 177 19.21 -5.76 -3.34
N GLU A 178 18.55 -5.03 -4.24
CA GLU A 178 19.15 -3.85 -4.87
C GLU A 178 18.56 -2.51 -4.41
N ILE A 179 17.36 -2.49 -3.81
CA ILE A 179 16.61 -1.23 -3.59
C ILE A 179 16.32 -1.00 -2.11
N LEU A 180 15.89 -2.03 -1.39
CA LEU A 180 15.65 -1.94 0.06
C LEU A 180 16.89 -1.46 0.84
N PRO A 181 18.13 -1.95 0.56
CA PRO A 181 19.33 -1.46 1.23
C PRO A 181 19.61 0.02 0.98
N GLU A 182 19.39 0.52 -0.24
CA GLU A 182 19.61 1.93 -0.59
C GLU A 182 18.64 2.87 0.11
N LEU A 183 17.42 2.39 0.36
CA LEU A 183 16.41 3.12 1.10
C LEU A 183 16.59 3.02 2.62
N GLY A 184 17.55 2.22 3.11
CA GLY A 184 17.69 1.89 4.53
C GLY A 184 16.48 1.14 5.10
N LEU A 185 15.67 0.49 4.25
CA LEU A 185 14.47 -0.22 4.66
C LEU A 185 14.77 -1.70 4.86
N ARG A 186 14.23 -2.28 5.93
CA ARG A 186 14.43 -3.70 6.28
C ARG A 186 13.23 -4.53 5.85
N TYR A 187 13.50 -5.60 5.11
CA TYR A 187 12.49 -6.59 4.77
C TYR A 187 12.29 -7.57 5.93
N GLN A 188 11.07 -7.65 6.46
CA GLN A 188 10.75 -8.58 7.55
C GLN A 188 10.12 -9.87 6.98
N PRO A 189 10.48 -11.07 7.50
CA PRO A 189 9.85 -12.34 7.12
C PRO A 189 8.48 -12.50 7.78
N ILE A 190 7.58 -13.30 7.19
CA ILE A 190 6.18 -13.39 7.68
C ILE A 190 6.14 -14.20 8.96
N THR A 191 5.48 -13.68 9.99
CA THR A 191 5.32 -14.38 11.27
C THR A 191 3.94 -15.01 11.36
N ALA A 192 3.89 -16.24 11.87
CA ALA A 192 2.63 -16.97 12.05
C ALA A 192 1.69 -16.25 13.05
N GLU A 193 2.25 -15.55 14.03
CA GLU A 193 1.52 -14.87 15.11
C GLU A 193 0.52 -13.83 14.59
N LYS A 194 0.91 -13.06 13.57
CA LYS A 194 0.03 -12.05 12.96
C LYS A 194 -1.05 -12.68 12.09
N LEU A 195 -0.73 -13.80 11.46
CA LEU A 195 -1.67 -14.55 10.65
C LEU A 195 -2.76 -15.20 11.52
N VAL A 196 -2.45 -15.58 12.77
CA VAL A 196 -3.47 -16.11 13.71
C VAL A 196 -4.61 -15.12 13.91
N PHE A 197 -4.30 -13.86 14.21
CA PHE A 197 -5.35 -12.85 14.41
C PHE A 197 -6.11 -12.54 13.13
N ARG A 198 -5.39 -12.42 12.01
CA ARG A 198 -6.02 -12.13 10.73
C ARG A 198 -6.97 -13.25 10.29
N PHE A 199 -6.48 -14.48 10.21
CA PHE A 199 -7.30 -15.62 9.82
C PHE A 199 -8.43 -15.85 10.84
N GLY A 200 -8.17 -15.60 12.12
CA GLY A 200 -9.21 -15.63 13.16
C GLY A 200 -10.35 -14.66 12.89
N ASN A 201 -10.04 -13.43 12.45
CA ASN A 201 -11.04 -12.43 12.07
C ASN A 201 -11.78 -12.81 10.79
N GLU A 202 -11.10 -13.33 9.76
CA GLU A 202 -11.75 -13.80 8.52
C GLU A 202 -12.63 -15.04 8.75
N LEU A 203 -12.37 -15.78 9.84
CA LEU A 203 -13.18 -16.92 10.29
C LEU A 203 -14.29 -16.52 11.28
N ASP A 204 -14.46 -15.25 11.61
CA ASP A 204 -15.40 -14.78 12.65
C ASP A 204 -15.20 -15.50 14.01
N LEU A 205 -13.96 -15.81 14.36
CA LEU A 205 -13.64 -16.45 15.63
C LEU A 205 -13.51 -15.41 16.75
N PRO A 206 -14.03 -15.69 17.95
CA PRO A 206 -13.94 -14.76 19.07
C PRO A 206 -12.48 -14.59 19.49
N MET A 207 -12.13 -13.39 19.95
CA MET A 207 -10.78 -13.03 20.39
C MET A 207 -10.19 -14.01 21.42
N LYS A 208 -11.03 -14.60 22.28
CA LYS A 208 -10.62 -15.64 23.25
C LYS A 208 -9.97 -16.84 22.55
N VAL A 209 -10.60 -17.36 21.49
CA VAL A 209 -10.08 -18.51 20.72
C VAL A 209 -8.80 -18.12 19.97
N GLN A 210 -8.73 -16.91 19.43
CA GLN A 210 -7.53 -16.41 18.74
C GLN A 210 -6.33 -16.31 19.70
N LYS A 211 -6.55 -15.85 20.95
CA LYS A 211 -5.51 -15.81 22.00
C LYS A 211 -5.03 -17.21 22.37
N VAL A 212 -5.94 -18.17 22.54
CA VAL A 212 -5.58 -19.57 22.80
C VAL A 212 -4.73 -20.13 21.66
N ALA A 213 -5.11 -19.89 20.40
CA ALA A 213 -4.33 -20.31 19.24
C ALA A 213 -2.91 -19.71 19.23
N LEU A 214 -2.77 -18.43 19.61
CA LEU A 214 -1.47 -17.78 19.74
C LEU A 214 -0.63 -18.39 20.87
N GLU A 215 -1.23 -18.66 22.02
CA GLU A 215 -0.55 -19.30 23.16
C GLU A 215 -0.07 -20.70 22.80
N MET A 216 -0.90 -21.51 22.13
CA MET A 216 -0.51 -22.81 21.61
C MET A 216 0.70 -22.73 20.68
N LEU A 217 0.73 -21.75 19.77
CA LEU A 217 1.88 -21.52 18.89
C LEU A 217 3.16 -21.16 19.67
N ARG A 218 3.03 -20.42 20.78
CA ARG A 218 4.15 -20.07 21.66
C ARG A 218 4.63 -21.27 22.46
N VAL A 219 3.73 -22.03 23.06
CA VAL A 219 4.04 -23.24 23.85
C VAL A 219 4.70 -24.30 22.96
N ALA A 220 4.10 -24.62 21.81
CA ALA A 220 4.68 -25.58 20.88
C ALA A 220 6.09 -25.17 20.43
N SER A 221 6.33 -23.86 20.24
CA SER A 221 7.67 -23.36 19.91
C SER A 221 8.68 -23.50 21.06
N LYS A 222 8.24 -23.30 22.31
CA LYS A 222 9.09 -23.53 23.49
C LYS A 222 9.43 -25.01 23.63
N ASN A 223 8.49 -25.88 23.30
CA ASN A 223 8.64 -27.35 23.33
C ASN A 223 9.41 -27.91 22.11
N GLY A 224 10.18 -27.08 21.41
CA GLY A 224 11.08 -27.50 20.33
C GLY A 224 10.42 -27.65 18.96
N LEU A 225 9.25 -27.06 18.71
CA LEU A 225 8.71 -26.99 17.35
C LEU A 225 9.61 -26.11 16.48
N ALA A 226 10.33 -26.73 15.54
CA ALA A 226 11.12 -26.01 14.54
C ALA A 226 10.22 -25.06 13.73
N ARG A 227 10.42 -23.75 13.91
CA ARG A 227 9.75 -22.70 13.12
C ARG A 227 10.45 -22.47 11.77
N THR A 228 11.76 -22.64 11.73
CA THR A 228 12.58 -22.44 10.53
C THR A 228 12.28 -23.51 9.49
N GLY A 229 12.07 -23.11 8.24
CA GLY A 229 11.77 -24.01 7.11
C GLY A 229 10.32 -24.50 7.05
N LYS A 230 9.47 -24.16 8.01
CA LYS A 230 8.02 -24.43 7.96
C LYS A 230 7.27 -23.21 7.47
N ASP A 231 6.25 -23.43 6.65
CA ASP A 231 5.39 -22.34 6.17
C ASP A 231 4.59 -21.73 7.34
N PRO A 232 4.77 -20.42 7.65
CA PRO A 232 4.09 -19.76 8.76
C PRO A 232 2.56 -19.77 8.62
N LYS A 233 2.03 -19.79 7.38
CA LYS A 233 0.59 -19.87 7.15
C LYS A 233 0.00 -21.16 7.69
N GLY A 234 0.66 -22.28 7.39
CA GLY A 234 0.24 -23.61 7.85
C GLY A 234 0.30 -23.76 9.37
N LEU A 235 1.29 -23.14 10.03
CA LEU A 235 1.36 -23.12 11.49
C LEU A 235 0.21 -22.32 12.12
N ALA A 236 -0.05 -21.12 11.60
CA ALA A 236 -1.15 -20.29 12.08
C ALA A 236 -2.52 -20.98 11.90
N ALA A 237 -2.76 -21.51 10.69
CA ALA A 237 -3.99 -22.21 10.35
C ALA A 237 -4.22 -23.45 11.24
N ALA A 238 -3.17 -24.23 11.50
CA ALA A 238 -3.25 -25.40 12.36
C ALA A 238 -3.57 -25.05 13.83
N CYS A 239 -2.92 -24.02 14.39
CA CYS A 239 -3.23 -23.54 15.73
C CYS A 239 -4.68 -23.06 15.85
N ILE A 240 -5.17 -22.31 14.86
CA ILE A 240 -6.57 -21.86 14.83
C ILE A 240 -7.53 -23.04 14.74
N TYR A 241 -7.25 -24.01 13.87
CA TYR A 241 -8.09 -25.20 13.72
C TYR A 241 -8.19 -25.98 15.03
N ILE A 242 -7.08 -26.20 15.74
CA ILE A 242 -7.11 -26.93 17.01
C ILE A 242 -7.86 -26.11 18.07
N ALA A 243 -7.56 -24.81 18.21
CA ALA A 243 -8.23 -23.96 19.20
C ALA A 243 -9.75 -23.82 18.94
N ALA A 244 -10.18 -23.78 17.68
CA ALA A 244 -11.58 -23.72 17.30
C ALA A 244 -12.28 -25.08 17.40
N LYS A 245 -11.53 -26.19 17.39
CA LYS A 245 -12.10 -27.55 17.51
C LYS A 245 -12.74 -27.79 18.88
N ASP A 246 -12.14 -27.24 19.94
CA ASP A 246 -12.59 -27.45 21.32
C ASP A 246 -13.55 -26.36 21.80
N GLY A 247 -13.78 -25.32 20.98
CA GLY A 247 -14.71 -24.23 21.27
C GLY A 247 -16.13 -24.48 20.75
N ALA A 248 -17.05 -23.58 21.14
CA ALA A 248 -18.44 -23.59 20.68
C ALA A 248 -18.59 -23.29 19.18
N ILE A 249 -17.66 -22.54 18.60
CA ILE A 249 -17.66 -22.14 17.18
C ILE A 249 -16.66 -23.01 16.42
N ARG A 250 -17.12 -24.19 15.99
CA ARG A 250 -16.31 -25.14 15.23
C ARG A 250 -16.18 -24.67 13.78
N LYS A 251 -14.98 -24.77 13.22
CA LYS A 251 -14.71 -24.51 11.80
C LYS A 251 -14.20 -25.78 11.12
N THR A 252 -14.63 -26.01 9.89
CA THR A 252 -14.21 -27.16 9.10
C THR A 252 -12.76 -27.00 8.62
N GLN A 253 -12.09 -28.12 8.34
CA GLN A 253 -10.72 -28.10 7.81
C GLN A 253 -10.64 -27.40 6.45
N SER A 254 -11.62 -27.64 5.58
CA SER A 254 -11.74 -27.01 4.26
C SER A 254 -11.72 -25.48 4.37
N LEU A 255 -12.60 -24.93 5.19
CA LEU A 255 -12.78 -23.50 5.36
C LEU A 255 -11.50 -22.82 5.93
N VAL A 256 -10.83 -23.47 6.90
CA VAL A 256 -9.56 -22.96 7.44
C VAL A 256 -8.43 -23.06 6.41
N ALA A 257 -8.41 -24.13 5.61
CA ALA A 257 -7.41 -24.34 4.57
C ALA A 257 -7.55 -23.32 3.42
N ASP A 258 -8.77 -23.00 3.02
CA ASP A 258 -9.09 -22.05 1.95
C ASP A 258 -8.62 -20.63 2.31
N ILE A 259 -8.91 -20.16 3.53
CA ILE A 259 -8.48 -18.84 4.03
C ILE A 259 -6.96 -18.75 4.10
N ALA A 260 -6.30 -19.80 4.59
CA ALA A 260 -4.84 -19.82 4.67
C ALA A 260 -4.16 -20.07 3.32
N LYS A 261 -4.92 -20.38 2.26
CA LYS A 261 -4.44 -20.77 0.92
C LYS A 261 -3.47 -21.95 0.98
N ILE A 262 -3.84 -22.98 1.74
CA ILE A 262 -3.09 -24.25 1.89
C ILE A 262 -3.99 -25.43 1.58
N THR A 263 -3.41 -26.63 1.41
CA THR A 263 -4.20 -27.85 1.27
C THR A 263 -4.61 -28.42 2.64
N GLU A 264 -5.76 -29.09 2.69
CA GLU A 264 -6.21 -29.76 3.93
C GLU A 264 -5.18 -30.76 4.47
N VAL A 265 -4.47 -31.46 3.58
CA VAL A 265 -3.41 -32.41 3.96
C VAL A 265 -2.29 -31.70 4.71
N THR A 266 -1.92 -30.49 4.26
CA THR A 266 -0.93 -29.65 4.94
C THR A 266 -1.45 -29.22 6.31
N LEU A 267 -2.71 -28.81 6.40
CA LEU A 267 -3.35 -28.44 7.67
C LEU A 267 -3.31 -29.61 8.67
N ARG A 268 -3.72 -30.82 8.26
CA ARG A 268 -3.71 -32.02 9.13
C ARG A 268 -2.31 -32.39 9.60
N SER A 269 -1.33 -32.36 8.68
CA SER A 269 0.07 -32.65 9.01
C SER A 269 0.63 -31.67 10.06
N ARG A 270 0.36 -30.37 9.90
CA ARG A 270 0.78 -29.34 10.85
C ARG A 270 0.04 -29.44 12.18
N ALA A 271 -1.26 -29.71 12.16
CA ALA A 271 -2.05 -29.88 13.36
C ALA A 271 -1.56 -31.06 14.20
N LYS A 272 -1.21 -32.20 13.57
CA LYS A 272 -0.61 -33.34 14.27
C LYS A 272 0.71 -32.96 14.94
N GLN A 273 1.62 -32.31 14.19
CA GLN A 273 2.92 -31.88 14.73
C GLN A 273 2.80 -30.90 15.91
N ILE A 274 1.82 -29.99 15.87
CA ILE A 274 1.57 -29.05 16.97
C ILE A 274 1.02 -29.81 18.18
N LYS A 275 0.07 -30.73 17.97
CA LYS A 275 -0.50 -31.53 19.06
C LYS A 275 0.55 -32.38 19.78
N ASP A 276 1.46 -33.01 19.04
CA ASP A 276 2.56 -33.83 19.58
C ASP A 276 3.57 -33.01 20.41
N LYS A 277 3.56 -31.68 20.30
CA LYS A 277 4.43 -30.76 21.05
C LYS A 277 3.72 -30.01 22.16
N LEU A 278 2.41 -30.19 22.31
CA LEU A 278 1.61 -29.59 23.39
C LEU A 278 1.36 -30.56 24.54
N ILE A 279 1.49 -31.86 24.27
CA ILE A 279 1.57 -32.94 25.25
C ILE A 279 3.01 -33.03 25.74
#